data_AF-A0A956P9G6-F1
#
_entry.id   AF-A0A956P9G6-F1
#
_cell.length_a   1.000
_cell.length_b   1.000
_cell.length_c   1.000
_cell.angle_alpha   90.00
_cell.angle_beta   90.00
_cell.angle_gamma   90.00
#
_symmetry.space_group_name_H-M   'P 1'
#
loop_
_entity.id
_entity.type
_entity.pdbx_description
1 polymer ?
#
loop_
_entity_poly.entity_id
_entity_poly.type
_entity_poly.pdbx_seq_one_letter_code
_entity_poly.pdbx_strand_id
1 'polypeptide(L)'
;MPELESILQEKRTFKPSKAFSAAAKIKTLAEYTRLYDESIKTPEKFWGRVAKELYWEKSWTKVLNWKAPNAQWFVGGKTNLAYNCLDRHL
;
A
#
# COMPACT_ATOMS: atom_id res chain seq x y z
N MET A 1 36.71 -22.89 24.78
CA MET A 1 36.48 -22.10 23.54
C MET A 1 35.62 -20.93 23.96
N PRO A 2 36.09 -19.68 23.96
CA PRO A 2 35.32 -18.56 24.49
C PRO A 2 34.19 -18.19 23.52
N GLU A 3 33.01 -17.99 24.09
CA GLU A 3 31.78 -17.52 23.46
C GLU A 3 32.02 -16.21 22.69
N LEU A 4 31.59 -16.16 21.43
CA LEU A 4 31.55 -14.93 20.66
C LEU A 4 30.48 -13.98 21.26
N GLU A 5 30.90 -12.96 22.01
CA GLU A 5 30.07 -11.80 22.36
C GLU A 5 29.76 -10.93 21.12
N SER A 6 29.12 -11.52 20.11
CA SER A 6 28.58 -10.79 18.96
C SER A 6 27.10 -10.49 19.16
N ILE A 7 26.76 -9.80 20.25
CA ILE A 7 25.40 -9.33 20.51
C ILE A 7 25.39 -7.81 20.68
N LEU A 8 25.84 -7.08 19.67
CA LEU A 8 25.48 -5.67 19.53
C LEU A 8 24.00 -5.61 19.11
N GLN A 9 23.10 -5.52 20.09
CA GLN A 9 21.73 -5.08 19.82
C GLN A 9 21.78 -3.59 19.41
N GLU A 10 21.93 -3.36 18.11
CA GLU A 10 21.90 -2.03 17.50
C GLU A 10 20.46 -1.48 17.55
N LYS A 11 20.20 -0.56 18.49
CA LYS A 11 18.87 0.04 18.76
C LYS A 11 18.71 1.46 18.21
N ARG A 12 19.68 1.98 17.46
CA ARG A 12 19.58 3.33 16.91
C ARG A 12 18.42 3.44 15.92
N THR A 13 17.61 4.49 16.09
CA THR A 13 16.54 4.86 15.17
C THR A 13 16.93 6.14 14.44
N PHE A 14 16.81 6.14 13.13
CA PHE A 14 17.13 7.30 12.29
C PHE A 14 15.83 7.87 11.72
N LYS A 15 15.47 9.06 12.18
CA LYS A 15 14.28 9.76 11.68
C LYS A 15 14.59 10.40 10.32
N PRO A 16 13.63 10.43 9.40
CA PRO A 16 13.78 11.21 8.17
C PRO A 16 14.02 12.69 8.49
N SER A 17 14.73 13.39 7.60
CA SER A 17 14.90 14.83 7.73
C SER A 17 13.55 15.54 7.58
N LYS A 18 13.39 16.70 8.23
CA LYS A 18 12.15 17.48 8.15
C LYS A 18 11.80 17.86 6.70
N ALA A 19 12.81 18.22 5.91
CA ALA A 19 12.64 18.56 4.50
C ALA A 19 12.11 17.37 3.68
N PHE A 20 12.68 16.17 3.89
CA PHE A 20 12.22 14.96 3.21
C PHE A 20 10.79 14.60 3.61
N SER A 21 10.48 14.57 4.91
CA SER A 21 9.13 14.25 5.40
C SER A 21 8.07 15.22 4.88
N ALA A 22 8.39 16.50 4.70
CA ALA A 22 7.45 17.48 4.17
C ALA A 22 7.10 17.24 2.69
N ALA A 23 8.05 16.73 1.89
CA ALA A 23 7.88 16.43 0.47
C ALA A 23 7.29 15.03 0.20
N ALA A 24 7.29 14.15 1.19
CA ALA A 24 6.77 12.78 1.06
C ALA A 24 5.24 12.73 0.95
N LYS A 25 4.73 11.65 0.34
CA LYS A 25 3.28 11.37 0.26
C LYS A 25 2.67 11.06 1.63
N ILE A 26 3.45 10.45 2.52
CA ILE A 26 3.08 10.19 3.92
C ILE A 26 4.11 10.91 4.78
N LYS A 27 3.67 11.86 5.60
CA LYS A 27 4.55 12.83 6.26
C LYS A 27 4.99 12.37 7.64
N THR A 28 4.18 11.55 8.30
CA THR A 28 4.41 11.15 9.69
C THR A 28 4.12 9.67 9.91
N LEU A 29 4.74 9.10 10.94
CA LEU A 29 4.43 7.73 11.37
C LEU A 29 2.96 7.56 11.76
N ALA A 30 2.37 8.56 12.43
CA ALA A 30 0.96 8.53 12.81
C ALA A 30 0.03 8.47 11.60
N GLU A 31 0.35 9.21 10.53
CA GLU A 31 -0.40 9.15 9.28
C GLU A 31 -0.27 7.78 8.62
N TYR A 32 0.94 7.22 8.56
CA TYR A 32 1.18 5.85 8.11
C TYR A 32 0.33 4.84 8.89
N THR A 33 0.42 4.85 10.22
CA THR A 33 -0.31 3.92 11.09
C THR A 33 -1.81 4.01 10.86
N ARG A 34 -2.35 5.22 10.73
CA ARG A 34 -3.77 5.43 10.43
C ARG A 34 -4.18 4.80 9.09
N LEU A 35 -3.41 5.04 8.03
CA LEU A 35 -3.69 4.50 6.69
C LEU A 35 -3.54 2.97 6.66
N TYR A 36 -2.50 2.45 7.33
CA TYR A 36 -2.28 1.02 7.48
C TYR A 36 -3.46 0.35 8.19
N ASP A 37 -3.88 0.90 9.33
CA ASP A 37 -5.05 0.41 10.07
C ASP A 37 -6.32 0.41 9.21
N GLU A 38 -6.58 1.48 8.45
CA GLU A 38 -7.71 1.57 7.53
C GLU A 38 -7.64 0.47 6.45
N SER A 39 -6.44 0.19 5.93
CA SER A 39 -6.21 -0.81 4.87
C SER A 39 -6.51 -2.24 5.32
N ILE A 40 -6.31 -2.54 6.60
CA ILE A 40 -6.54 -3.87 7.19
C ILE A 40 -7.95 -4.00 7.75
N LYS A 41 -8.44 -2.99 8.50
CA LYS A 41 -9.74 -3.02 9.18
C LYS A 41 -10.90 -2.80 8.21
N THR A 42 -10.69 -1.99 7.18
CA THR A 42 -11.72 -1.61 6.19
C THR A 42 -11.17 -1.71 4.76
N PRO A 43 -10.76 -2.90 4.30
CA PRO A 43 -10.02 -3.08 3.05
C PRO A 43 -10.80 -2.62 1.83
N GLU A 44 -12.12 -2.88 1.76
CA GLU A 44 -12.93 -2.46 0.62
C GLU A 44 -12.97 -0.93 0.46
N LYS A 45 -13.04 -0.20 1.58
CA LYS A 45 -13.05 1.27 1.56
C LYS A 45 -11.69 1.82 1.15
N PHE A 46 -10.62 1.33 1.78
CA PHE A 46 -9.27 1.82 1.52
C PHE A 46 -8.82 1.48 0.09
N TRP A 47 -8.84 0.20 -0.28
CA TRP A 47 -8.37 -0.26 -1.59
C TRP A 47 -9.31 0.15 -2.71
N GLY A 48 -10.62 0.25 -2.46
CA GLY A 48 -11.56 0.81 -3.42
C GLY A 48 -11.29 2.29 -3.73
N ARG A 49 -10.77 3.07 -2.76
CA ARG A 49 -10.33 4.44 -3.00
C ARG A 49 -9.02 4.49 -3.79
N VAL A 50 -8.02 3.69 -3.40
CA VAL A 50 -6.71 3.65 -4.07
C VAL A 50 -6.83 3.16 -5.52
N ALA A 51 -7.63 2.13 -5.78
CA ALA A 51 -7.76 1.57 -7.13
C ALA A 51 -8.40 2.54 -8.14
N LYS A 52 -9.11 3.58 -7.69
CA LYS A 52 -9.66 4.62 -8.57
C LYS A 52 -8.59 5.54 -9.18
N GLU A 53 -7.35 5.48 -8.70
CA GLU A 53 -6.22 6.19 -9.29
C GLU A 53 -5.74 5.53 -10.60
N LEU A 54 -6.17 4.29 -10.85
CA LEU A 54 -5.95 3.60 -12.11
C LEU A 54 -7.10 3.87 -13.09
N TYR A 55 -6.82 3.76 -14.37
CA TYR A 55 -7.83 3.70 -15.40
C TYR A 55 -8.50 2.33 -15.41
N TRP A 56 -9.83 2.34 -15.52
CA TRP A 56 -10.66 1.15 -15.67
C TRP A 56 -11.61 1.36 -16.84
N GLU A 57 -11.54 0.47 -17.82
CA GLU A 57 -12.52 0.42 -18.91
C GLU A 57 -13.92 0.08 -18.38
N LYS A 58 -13.96 -0.78 -17.35
CA LYS A 58 -15.17 -1.07 -16.58
C LYS A 58 -14.82 -1.11 -15.10
N SER A 59 -15.50 -0.29 -14.30
CA SER A 59 -15.33 -0.32 -12.85
C SER A 59 -15.81 -1.66 -12.27
N TRP A 60 -15.12 -2.11 -11.23
CA TRP A 60 -15.50 -3.31 -10.49
C TRP A 60 -16.81 -3.12 -9.75
N THR A 61 -17.50 -4.23 -9.45
CA THR A 61 -18.72 -4.25 -8.63
C THR A 61 -18.44 -4.58 -7.17
N LYS A 62 -17.34 -5.28 -6.89
CA LYS A 62 -16.90 -5.61 -5.53
C LYS A 62 -15.38 -5.51 -5.40
N VAL A 63 -14.89 -4.83 -4.35
CA VAL A 63 -13.44 -4.61 -4.16
C VAL A 63 -12.74 -5.90 -3.75
N LEU A 64 -13.30 -6.65 -2.80
CA LEU A 64 -12.69 -7.88 -2.31
C LEU A 64 -13.76 -8.95 -2.07
N ASN A 65 -13.67 -10.06 -2.79
CA ASN A 65 -14.43 -11.26 -2.49
C ASN A 65 -13.49 -12.32 -1.95
N TRP A 66 -13.51 -12.55 -0.63
CA TRP A 66 -12.61 -13.49 0.03
C TRP A 66 -13.39 -14.69 0.58
N LYS A 67 -13.03 -15.87 0.08
CA LYS A 67 -13.41 -17.18 0.64
C LYS A 67 -12.13 -18.01 0.79
N ALA A 68 -11.51 -17.97 1.97
CA ALA A 68 -10.21 -18.57 2.21
C ALA A 68 -10.15 -20.03 1.69
N PRO A 69 -9.08 -20.42 0.94
CA PRO A 69 -7.86 -19.65 0.67
C PRO A 69 -7.96 -18.66 -0.51
N ASN A 70 -9.10 -18.61 -1.20
CA ASN A 70 -9.26 -17.85 -2.45
C ASN A 70 -9.66 -16.39 -2.19
N ALA A 71 -8.86 -15.45 -2.70
CA ALA A 71 -9.16 -14.02 -2.69
C ALA A 71 -9.27 -13.49 -4.12
N GLN A 72 -10.39 -12.83 -4.42
CA GLN A 72 -10.61 -12.15 -5.70
C GLN A 72 -10.71 -10.65 -5.44
N TRP A 73 -9.86 -9.88 -6.11
CA TRP A 73 -9.84 -8.42 -6.02
C TRP A 73 -10.48 -7.78 -7.25
N PHE A 74 -11.20 -6.68 -7.04
CA PHE A 74 -11.83 -5.85 -8.08
C PHE A 74 -12.72 -6.66 -9.04
N VAL A 75 -13.59 -7.48 -8.46
CA VAL A 75 -14.48 -8.41 -9.19
C VAL A 75 -15.35 -7.65 -10.19
N GLY A 76 -15.38 -8.14 -11.43
CA GLY A 76 -16.13 -7.54 -12.53
C GLY A 76 -15.45 -6.31 -13.16
N GLY A 77 -14.30 -5.89 -12.65
CA GLY A 77 -13.51 -4.81 -13.21
C GLY A 77 -12.76 -5.24 -14.48
N LYS A 78 -12.64 -4.32 -15.44
CA LYS A 78 -11.85 -4.50 -16.65
C LYS A 78 -10.88 -3.34 -16.80
N THR A 79 -9.61 -3.65 -16.98
CA THR A 79 -8.56 -2.67 -17.22
C THR A 79 -7.52 -3.24 -18.19
N ASN A 80 -6.71 -2.36 -18.75
CA ASN A 80 -5.57 -2.72 -19.59
C ASN A 80 -4.30 -2.16 -18.94
N LEU A 81 -3.29 -3.02 -18.78
CA LEU A 81 -2.04 -2.66 -18.13
C LEU A 81 -1.21 -1.68 -18.99
N ALA A 82 -1.09 -1.95 -20.30
CA ALA A 82 -0.39 -1.06 -21.21
C ALA A 82 -1.02 0.34 -21.20
N TYR A 83 -2.35 0.43 -21.22
CA TYR A 83 -3.05 1.72 -21.15
C TYR A 83 -2.70 2.52 -19.88
N ASN A 84 -2.64 1.85 -18.72
CA ASN A 84 -2.28 2.50 -17.46
C ASN A 84 -0.80 2.90 -17.38
N CYS A 85 0.08 2.20 -18.09
CA CYS A 85 1.53 2.41 -18.03
C CYS A 85 2.05 3.33 -19.14
N LEU A 86 1.37 3.37 -20.29
CA LEU A 86 1.84 4.02 -21.51
C LEU A 86 0.77 4.99 -22.03
N ASP A 87 -0.35 4.48 -22.54
CA ASP A 87 -1.29 5.24 -23.37
C ASP A 87 -1.88 6.47 -22.65
N ARG A 88 -2.17 6.39 -21.36
CA ARG A 88 -2.70 7.53 -20.59
C ARG A 88 -1.68 8.63 -20.27
N HIS A 89 -0.40 8.38 -20.56
CA HIS A 89 0.73 9.25 -20.24
C HIS A 89 1.44 9.81 -21.48
N LEU A 90 1.04 9.37 -22.67
CA LEU A 90 1.44 9.95 -23.96
C LEU A 90 0.55 11.15 -24.29
#